data_AF-A0A3N9TWW4-F1
#
_entry.id   AF-A0A3N9TWW4-F1
#
_cell.length_a   1.000
_cell.length_b   1.000
_cell.length_c   1.000
_cell.angle_alpha   90.00
_cell.angle_beta   90.00
_cell.angle_gamma   90.00
#
_symmetry.space_group_name_H-M   'P 1'
#
loop_
_entity.id
_entity.type
_entity.pdbx_description
1 polymer ?
#
loop_
_entity_poly.entity_id
_entity_poly.type
_entity_poly.pdbx_seq_one_letter_code
_entity_poly.pdbx_strand_id
1 'polypeptide(L)'
;MQKTARLLAGVIFKVPDSMPHDLLDLTGLLEHTIRTSIKNVGLWDWDEDHITRSLLTRLRSELGRIELLGDDVRSNIHWQAYKLSGTYENRFGDVAILVNIHYKDGEHLEGAAFLEAKRRQRRKTTFDAMRAQQLNKLLKHAPRAHYLLYDYEDITGFQSSPVFFDEVRHFYRRNWPAGSVAPRTSAVCVPLNVAKATGYKDTLLYRYATPLSVMLSCRFFQGLDLEFGSEALQVAAGFLEKFGLPSYILEVEISEAGAEPTKKTDYVNRQRYEPMD
;
A
#
# COMPACT_ATOMS: atom_id res chain seq x y z
N MET A 1 -29.23 21.36 56.25
CA MET A 1 -29.57 21.95 54.94
C MET A 1 -28.53 21.49 53.93
N GLN A 2 -28.94 20.56 53.06
CA GLN A 2 -28.11 19.87 52.06
C GLN A 2 -27.71 20.82 50.92
N LYS A 3 -26.44 20.75 50.52
CA LYS A 3 -25.97 21.26 49.23
C LYS A 3 -26.38 20.26 48.16
N THR A 4 -27.24 20.69 47.26
CA THR A 4 -27.71 19.94 46.09
C THR A 4 -26.59 19.87 45.05
N ALA A 5 -26.05 18.67 44.82
CA ALA A 5 -25.23 18.37 43.66
C ALA A 5 -26.16 18.22 42.44
N ARG A 6 -25.95 19.02 41.40
CA ARG A 6 -26.53 18.78 40.07
C ARG A 6 -25.52 17.96 39.27
N LEU A 7 -25.85 16.69 39.04
CA LEU A 7 -25.26 15.89 37.96
C LEU A 7 -25.68 16.54 36.63
N LEU A 8 -24.72 17.09 35.89
CA LEU A 8 -24.86 17.28 34.45
C LEU A 8 -24.24 16.06 33.79
N ALA A 9 -25.11 15.24 33.20
CA ALA A 9 -24.74 14.12 32.36
C ALA A 9 -23.80 14.61 31.26
N GLY A 10 -22.57 14.08 31.25
CA GLY A 10 -21.65 14.24 30.15
C GLY A 10 -22.26 13.57 28.92
N VAL A 11 -22.76 14.38 27.99
CA VAL A 11 -22.87 13.97 26.60
C VAL A 11 -21.43 13.86 26.12
N ILE A 12 -20.92 12.62 26.13
CA ILE A 12 -19.73 12.28 25.37
C ILE A 12 -20.13 12.50 23.92
N PHE A 13 -19.75 13.63 23.33
CA PHE A 13 -19.73 13.77 21.90
C PHE A 13 -18.77 12.71 21.38
N LYS A 14 -19.32 11.61 20.86
CA LYS A 14 -18.59 10.72 19.96
C LYS A 14 -18.09 11.65 18.85
N VAL A 15 -16.77 11.82 18.77
CA VAL A 15 -16.15 12.34 17.56
C VAL A 15 -16.73 11.50 16.42
N PRO A 16 -17.27 12.09 15.33
CA PRO A 16 -17.75 11.28 14.22
C PRO A 16 -16.57 10.42 13.77
N ASP A 17 -16.73 9.10 13.83
CA ASP A 17 -15.91 8.21 13.04
C ASP A 17 -15.96 8.77 11.60
N SER A 18 -14.80 8.91 10.96
CA SER A 18 -14.66 9.49 9.62
C SER A 18 -15.81 9.07 8.69
N MET A 19 -16.37 10.01 7.93
CA MET A 19 -17.42 9.70 6.96
C MET A 19 -16.99 8.49 6.10
N PRO A 20 -17.86 7.50 5.89
CA PRO A 20 -17.49 6.31 5.13
C PRO A 20 -17.14 6.69 3.70
N HIS A 21 -16.12 6.04 3.15
CA HIS A 21 -15.59 6.30 1.83
C HIS A 21 -16.06 5.23 0.85
N ASP A 22 -16.40 5.60 -0.39
CA ASP A 22 -16.47 4.59 -1.44
C ASP A 22 -15.05 4.19 -1.91
N LEU A 23 -14.95 3.17 -2.77
CA LEU A 23 -13.67 2.70 -3.30
C LEU A 23 -12.90 3.80 -4.05
N LEU A 24 -13.63 4.70 -4.70
CA LEU A 24 -13.07 5.76 -5.52
C LEU A 24 -12.49 6.88 -4.64
N ASP A 25 -13.19 7.24 -3.57
CA ASP A 25 -12.72 8.15 -2.52
C ASP A 25 -11.46 7.61 -1.84
N LEU A 26 -11.43 6.32 -1.46
CA LEU A 26 -10.24 5.68 -0.92
C LEU A 26 -9.06 5.78 -1.91
N THR A 27 -9.31 5.48 -3.18
CA THR A 27 -8.26 5.54 -4.22
C THR A 27 -7.73 6.97 -4.38
N GLY A 28 -8.61 7.96 -4.31
CA GLY A 28 -8.24 9.38 -4.33
C GLY A 28 -7.39 9.80 -3.12
N LEU A 29 -7.80 9.39 -1.92
CA LEU A 29 -7.05 9.63 -0.68
C LEU A 29 -5.66 9.00 -0.73
N LEU A 30 -5.57 7.73 -1.12
CA LEU A 30 -4.30 7.02 -1.32
C LEU A 30 -3.41 7.78 -2.31
N GLU A 31 -3.94 8.17 -3.47
CA GLU A 31 -3.18 8.92 -4.48
C GLU A 31 -2.69 10.27 -3.94
N HIS A 32 -3.52 10.99 -3.19
CA HIS A 32 -3.14 12.24 -2.56
C HIS A 32 -1.98 12.05 -1.56
N THR A 33 -2.10 11.09 -0.65
CA THR A 33 -1.07 10.78 0.34
C THR A 33 0.21 10.31 -0.35
N ILE A 34 0.13 9.44 -1.35
CA ILE A 34 1.29 8.97 -2.12
C ILE A 34 2.02 10.14 -2.79
N ARG A 35 1.30 10.97 -3.54
CA ARG A 35 1.91 12.08 -4.29
C ARG A 35 2.53 13.10 -3.36
N THR A 36 1.82 13.49 -2.30
CA THR A 36 2.37 14.46 -1.35
C THR A 36 3.56 13.89 -0.58
N SER A 37 3.56 12.59 -0.26
CA SER A 37 4.70 11.93 0.38
C SER A 37 5.95 12.01 -0.49
N ILE A 38 5.82 11.71 -1.79
CA ILE A 38 6.97 11.66 -2.70
C ILE A 38 7.42 13.06 -3.11
N LYS A 39 6.48 13.99 -3.40
CA LYS A 39 6.82 15.36 -3.80
C LYS A 39 7.44 16.20 -2.69
N ASN A 40 7.17 15.86 -1.43
CA ASN A 40 7.77 16.53 -0.29
C ASN A 40 9.21 16.05 -0.03
N VAL A 41 9.67 14.98 -0.68
CA VAL A 41 11.08 14.58 -0.64
C VAL A 41 11.88 15.54 -1.52
N GLY A 42 12.75 16.32 -0.89
CA GLY A 42 13.63 17.24 -1.61
C GLY A 42 14.55 16.49 -2.58
N LEU A 43 14.93 17.14 -3.69
CA LEU A 43 15.82 16.52 -4.69
C LEU A 43 17.20 16.11 -4.12
N TRP A 44 17.62 16.70 -3.00
CA TRP A 44 18.85 16.37 -2.30
C TRP A 44 18.71 15.12 -1.43
N ASP A 45 17.49 14.81 -1.00
CA ASP A 45 17.13 13.65 -0.18
C ASP A 45 16.42 12.57 -1.02
N TRP A 46 16.60 12.60 -2.35
CA TRP A 46 16.00 11.65 -3.30
C TRP A 46 16.67 10.27 -3.18
N ASP A 47 16.34 9.60 -2.08
CA ASP A 47 16.82 8.31 -1.65
C ASP A 47 15.66 7.31 -1.52
N GLU A 48 15.90 6.07 -1.95
CA GLU A 48 14.86 5.04 -2.08
C GLU A 48 14.31 4.59 -0.73
N ASP A 49 15.18 4.39 0.26
CA ASP A 49 14.78 4.01 1.62
C ASP A 49 14.03 5.15 2.30
N HIS A 50 14.51 6.39 2.12
CA HIS A 50 13.83 7.56 2.66
C HIS A 50 12.44 7.77 2.07
N ILE A 51 12.29 7.67 0.74
CA ILE A 51 10.99 7.79 0.06
C ILE A 51 10.03 6.71 0.56
N THR A 52 10.47 5.45 0.57
CA THR A 52 9.66 4.31 1.01
C THR A 52 9.20 4.48 2.46
N ARG A 53 10.13 4.82 3.36
CA ARG A 53 9.82 5.05 4.78
C ARG A 53 8.83 6.18 4.97
N SER A 54 9.07 7.34 4.34
CA SER A 54 8.19 8.51 4.44
C SER A 54 6.78 8.22 3.92
N LEU A 55 6.68 7.48 2.81
CA LEU A 55 5.41 7.03 2.26
C LEU A 55 4.66 6.12 3.23
N LEU A 56 5.30 5.08 3.74
CA LEU A 56 4.65 4.11 4.64
C LEU A 56 4.25 4.75 5.97
N THR A 57 5.08 5.63 6.54
CA THR A 57 4.72 6.43 7.73
C THR A 57 3.48 7.26 7.48
N ARG A 58 3.38 7.96 6.34
CA ARG A 58 2.23 8.81 6.03
C ARG A 58 0.96 8.03 5.73
N LEU A 59 1.06 6.93 4.98
CA LEU A 59 -0.07 6.00 4.81
C LEU A 59 -0.59 5.54 6.18
N ARG A 60 0.29 5.15 7.10
CA ARG A 60 -0.12 4.76 8.45
C ARG A 60 -0.78 5.90 9.22
N SER A 61 -0.16 7.08 9.25
CA SER A 61 -0.63 8.19 10.09
C SER A 61 -1.91 8.86 9.57
N GLU A 62 -2.08 8.95 8.26
CA GLU A 62 -3.21 9.65 7.63
C GLU A 62 -4.42 8.75 7.42
N LEU A 63 -4.19 7.43 7.24
CA LEU A 63 -5.20 6.50 6.73
C LEU A 63 -5.25 5.19 7.54
N GLY A 64 -4.64 5.15 8.73
CA GLY A 64 -4.50 3.94 9.56
C GLY A 64 -5.80 3.21 9.91
N ARG A 65 -6.94 3.90 9.80
CA ARG A 65 -8.27 3.30 9.88
C ARG A 65 -9.24 3.99 8.92
N ILE A 66 -9.89 3.21 8.06
CA ILE A 66 -10.87 3.70 7.08
C ILE A 66 -12.12 2.81 7.11
N GLU A 67 -13.30 3.41 7.09
CA GLU A 67 -14.55 2.70 6.80
C GLU A 67 -14.87 2.85 5.31
N LEU A 68 -15.06 1.71 4.64
CA LEU A 68 -15.51 1.63 3.26
C LEU A 68 -17.00 1.29 3.17
N LEU A 69 -17.69 2.00 2.29
CA LEU A 69 -19.08 1.74 1.91
C LEU A 69 -19.08 1.13 0.49
N GLY A 70 -19.34 -0.17 0.40
CA GLY A 70 -19.78 -0.81 -0.84
C GLY A 70 -21.30 -0.77 -0.98
N ASP A 71 -21.80 -1.18 -2.14
CA ASP A 71 -23.24 -1.17 -2.44
C ASP A 71 -24.04 -2.01 -1.43
N ASP A 72 -23.50 -3.17 -1.03
CA ASP A 72 -24.19 -4.12 -0.15
C ASP A 72 -23.41 -4.45 1.14
N VAL A 73 -22.19 -3.95 1.30
CA VAL A 73 -21.28 -4.33 2.39
C VAL A 73 -20.51 -3.11 2.89
N ARG A 74 -20.37 -3.00 4.20
CA ARG A 74 -19.43 -2.07 4.84
C ARG A 74 -18.19 -2.82 5.26
N SER A 75 -17.02 -2.24 5.07
CA SER A 75 -15.76 -2.85 5.47
C SER A 75 -14.91 -1.88 6.24
N ASN A 76 -14.22 -2.35 7.27
CA ASN A 76 -13.20 -1.57 7.97
C ASN A 76 -11.83 -2.00 7.46
N ILE A 77 -11.01 -1.04 7.07
CA ILE A 77 -9.59 -1.26 6.80
C ILE A 77 -8.81 -0.69 7.97
N HIS A 78 -7.88 -1.49 8.50
CA HIS A 78 -6.88 -1.09 9.47
C HIS A 78 -5.52 -1.48 8.93
N TRP A 79 -4.51 -0.60 9.07
CA TRP A 79 -3.16 -0.97 8.68
C TRP A 79 -2.07 -0.43 9.59
N GLN A 80 -0.99 -1.18 9.67
CA GLN A 80 0.19 -0.88 10.47
C GLN A 80 1.45 -1.09 9.64
N ALA A 81 2.44 -0.23 9.84
CA ALA A 81 3.73 -0.34 9.15
C ALA A 81 4.83 -0.74 10.13
N TYR A 82 5.76 -1.57 9.64
CA TYR A 82 6.91 -2.06 10.39
C TYR A 82 8.20 -1.91 9.60
N LYS A 83 9.31 -1.73 10.31
CA LYS A 83 10.66 -1.69 9.76
C LYS A 83 11.49 -2.85 10.33
N LEU A 84 12.24 -3.51 9.46
CA LEU A 84 13.20 -4.54 9.83
C LEU A 84 14.30 -3.95 10.73
N SER A 85 14.53 -4.55 11.90
CA SER A 85 15.57 -4.15 12.85
C SER A 85 16.87 -4.91 12.63
N GLY A 86 18.00 -4.21 12.72
CA GLY A 86 19.34 -4.77 12.48
C GLY A 86 19.80 -4.74 11.02
N THR A 87 20.92 -5.40 10.73
CA THR A 87 21.55 -5.43 9.41
C THR A 87 21.45 -6.83 8.81
N TYR A 88 20.78 -6.95 7.67
CA TYR A 88 20.70 -8.20 6.90
C TYR A 88 21.44 -8.06 5.59
N GLU A 89 22.30 -9.03 5.28
CA GLU A 89 23.06 -9.07 4.03
C GLU A 89 22.17 -9.38 2.82
N ASN A 90 21.05 -10.09 3.03
CA ASN A 90 20.15 -10.52 1.97
C ASN A 90 18.74 -9.96 2.19
N ARG A 91 18.26 -9.15 1.25
CA ARG A 91 16.89 -8.63 1.21
C ARG A 91 15.99 -9.43 0.27
N PHE A 92 14.70 -9.52 0.62
CA PHE A 92 13.67 -10.12 -0.23
C PHE A 92 12.59 -9.07 -0.50
N GLY A 93 12.82 -8.27 -1.54
CA GLY A 93 12.02 -7.07 -1.80
C GLY A 93 12.32 -5.95 -0.80
N ASP A 94 11.76 -4.79 -1.08
CA ASP A 94 11.85 -3.63 -0.19
C ASP A 94 10.63 -3.55 0.73
N VAL A 95 9.44 -3.85 0.21
CA VAL A 95 8.19 -3.83 0.97
C VAL A 95 7.42 -5.14 0.76
N ALA A 96 6.98 -5.76 1.85
CA ALA A 96 5.91 -6.76 1.82
C ALA A 96 4.60 -6.12 2.31
N ILE A 97 3.49 -6.43 1.64
CA ILE A 97 2.15 -6.04 2.07
C ILE A 97 1.41 -7.32 2.46
N LEU A 98 1.18 -7.50 3.76
CA LEU A 98 0.40 -8.62 4.29
C LEU A 98 -1.06 -8.19 4.32
N VAL A 99 -1.92 -8.89 3.57
CA VAL A 99 -3.35 -8.58 3.49
C VAL A 99 -4.13 -9.72 4.12
N ASN A 100 -4.93 -9.38 5.12
CA ASN A 100 -5.86 -10.27 5.81
C ASN A 100 -7.28 -9.74 5.61
N ILE A 101 -8.15 -10.51 4.95
CA ILE A 101 -9.55 -10.15 4.70
C ILE A 101 -10.45 -11.11 5.48
N HIS A 102 -11.32 -10.56 6.32
CA HIS A 102 -12.33 -11.29 7.08
C HIS A 102 -13.71 -11.02 6.50
N TYR A 103 -14.37 -12.08 6.03
CA TYR A 103 -15.70 -12.03 5.44
C TYR A 103 -16.78 -12.28 6.48
N LYS A 104 -17.99 -11.75 6.24
CA LYS A 104 -19.14 -11.87 7.17
C LYS A 104 -19.61 -13.31 7.40
N ASP A 105 -19.33 -14.22 6.48
CA ASP A 105 -19.69 -15.64 6.56
C ASP A 105 -18.67 -16.47 7.37
N GLY A 106 -17.61 -15.83 7.87
CA GLY A 106 -16.55 -16.46 8.64
C GLY A 106 -15.39 -16.99 7.79
N GLU A 107 -15.46 -16.86 6.45
CA GLU A 107 -14.29 -17.09 5.61
C GLU A 107 -13.22 -16.02 5.84
N HIS A 108 -11.97 -16.37 5.58
CA HIS A 108 -10.86 -15.42 5.60
C HIS A 108 -9.87 -15.69 4.48
N LEU A 109 -9.20 -14.64 4.03
CA LEU A 109 -8.17 -14.69 3.00
C LEU A 109 -6.90 -14.01 3.54
N GLU A 110 -5.79 -14.75 3.57
CA GLU A 110 -4.47 -14.24 3.90
C GLU A 110 -3.56 -14.32 2.66
N GLY A 111 -2.92 -13.20 2.31
CA GLY A 111 -2.02 -13.13 1.15
C GLY A 111 -0.93 -12.06 1.30
N ALA A 112 0.17 -12.19 0.57
CA ALA A 112 1.29 -11.25 0.59
C ALA A 112 1.60 -10.66 -0.79
N ALA A 113 1.65 -9.33 -0.91
CA ALA A 113 2.25 -8.66 -2.07
C ALA A 113 3.72 -8.34 -1.79
N PHE A 114 4.59 -8.46 -2.80
CA PHE A 114 5.99 -8.08 -2.69
C PHE A 114 6.34 -6.96 -3.69
N LEU A 115 6.95 -5.90 -3.17
CA LEU A 115 7.38 -4.74 -3.94
C LEU A 115 8.89 -4.56 -3.82
N GLU A 116 9.57 -4.44 -4.96
CA GLU A 116 10.96 -4.00 -5.08
C GLU A 116 10.94 -2.52 -5.49
N ALA A 117 11.21 -1.63 -4.54
CA ALA A 117 11.14 -0.19 -4.74
C ALA A 117 12.32 0.28 -5.58
N LYS A 118 12.11 1.12 -6.59
CA LYS A 118 13.20 1.70 -7.39
C LYS A 118 12.94 3.17 -7.67
N ARG A 119 13.90 4.03 -7.34
CA ARG A 119 13.81 5.46 -7.67
C ARG A 119 14.40 5.78 -9.04
N ARG A 120 13.75 6.68 -9.77
CA ARG A 120 14.32 7.26 -11.00
C ARG A 120 15.59 8.04 -10.66
N GLN A 121 16.62 7.95 -11.49
CA GLN A 121 17.82 8.74 -11.30
C GLN A 121 17.61 10.20 -11.70
N ARG A 122 18.21 11.13 -10.94
CA ARG A 122 18.08 12.57 -11.21
C ARG A 122 18.56 12.88 -12.62
N ARG A 123 17.71 13.58 -13.38
CA ARG A 123 17.99 14.02 -14.76
C ARG A 123 18.22 12.88 -15.77
N LYS A 124 17.89 11.64 -15.40
CA LYS A 124 17.90 10.49 -16.30
C LYS A 124 16.50 9.90 -16.37
N THR A 125 16.25 9.06 -17.36
CA THR A 125 15.02 8.25 -17.43
C THR A 125 15.20 6.88 -16.79
N THR A 126 16.38 6.56 -16.25
CA THR A 126 16.76 5.20 -15.81
C THR A 126 16.57 4.96 -14.32
N PHE A 127 16.40 3.68 -13.97
CA PHE A 127 16.37 3.15 -12.63
C PHE A 127 17.64 2.32 -12.38
N ASP A 128 18.79 3.00 -12.22
CA ASP A 128 20.13 2.36 -12.21
C ASP A 128 20.31 1.29 -11.12
N ALA A 129 19.49 1.32 -10.06
CA ALA A 129 19.49 0.33 -8.99
C ALA A 129 18.85 -1.02 -9.37
N MET A 130 18.20 -1.13 -10.54
CA MET A 130 17.59 -2.39 -10.99
C MET A 130 18.64 -3.47 -11.29
N ARG A 131 18.59 -4.58 -10.54
CA ARG A 131 19.50 -5.72 -10.68
C ARG A 131 18.75 -6.95 -11.18
N ALA A 132 19.23 -7.54 -12.28
CA ALA A 132 18.64 -8.75 -12.86
C ALA A 132 18.69 -9.95 -11.89
N GLN A 133 19.74 -10.05 -11.07
CA GLN A 133 19.87 -11.09 -10.04
C GLN A 133 18.75 -10.99 -9.00
N GLN A 134 18.48 -9.79 -8.49
CA GLN A 134 17.41 -9.54 -7.52
C GLN A 134 16.03 -9.84 -8.13
N LEU A 135 15.79 -9.38 -9.36
CA LEU A 135 14.56 -9.67 -10.08
C LEU A 135 14.33 -11.18 -10.25
N ASN A 136 15.37 -11.93 -10.64
CA ASN A 136 15.25 -13.38 -10.83
C ASN A 136 15.04 -14.12 -9.50
N LYS A 137 15.67 -13.65 -8.43
CA LYS A 137 15.48 -14.18 -7.07
C LYS A 137 14.04 -13.98 -6.63
N LEU A 138 13.48 -12.78 -6.78
CA LEU A 138 12.09 -12.48 -6.44
C LEU A 138 11.11 -13.33 -7.25
N LEU A 139 11.22 -13.33 -8.58
CA LEU A 139 10.30 -14.09 -9.44
C LEU A 139 10.29 -15.61 -9.19
N LYS A 140 11.36 -16.16 -8.61
CA LYS A 140 11.43 -17.57 -8.25
C LYS A 140 10.52 -17.93 -7.07
N HIS A 141 10.32 -17.00 -6.13
CA HIS A 141 9.64 -17.24 -4.86
C HIS A 141 8.38 -16.38 -4.66
N ALA A 142 8.24 -15.31 -5.43
CA ALA A 142 7.07 -14.43 -5.51
C ALA A 142 6.82 -14.03 -6.98
N PRO A 143 6.24 -14.93 -7.82
CA PRO A 143 5.98 -14.68 -9.24
C PRO A 143 5.10 -13.46 -9.54
N ARG A 144 4.27 -13.03 -8.58
CA ARG A 144 3.37 -11.86 -8.64
C ARG A 144 4.01 -10.60 -8.04
N ALA A 145 5.30 -10.63 -7.70
CA ALA A 145 6.01 -9.45 -7.22
C ALA A 145 6.04 -8.33 -8.28
N HIS A 146 6.09 -7.09 -7.81
CA HIS A 146 6.12 -5.90 -8.65
C HIS A 146 7.36 -5.05 -8.34
N TYR A 147 7.85 -4.30 -9.32
CA TYR A 147 8.61 -3.10 -9.03
C TYR A 147 7.67 -2.01 -8.53
N LEU A 148 8.09 -1.24 -7.53
CA LEU A 148 7.47 0.02 -7.12
C LEU A 148 8.37 1.18 -7.57
N LEU A 149 8.00 1.85 -8.65
CA LEU A 149 8.81 2.89 -9.28
C LEU A 149 8.43 4.27 -8.78
N TYR A 150 9.39 4.99 -8.21
CA TYR A 150 9.23 6.38 -7.78
C TYR A 150 9.78 7.36 -8.81
N ASP A 151 9.01 8.40 -9.09
CA ASP A 151 9.42 9.51 -9.94
C ASP A 151 9.18 10.85 -9.22
N TYR A 152 10.15 11.75 -9.34
CA TYR A 152 10.06 13.11 -8.82
C TYR A 152 9.24 14.02 -9.75
N GLU A 153 9.01 13.59 -11.00
CA GLU A 153 8.08 14.20 -11.95
C GLU A 153 6.71 13.52 -11.91
N ASP A 154 5.66 14.21 -12.38
CA ASP A 154 4.33 13.60 -12.54
C ASP A 154 4.39 12.55 -13.68
N ILE A 155 4.08 11.29 -13.37
CA ILE A 155 3.92 10.20 -14.33
C ILE A 155 2.50 10.28 -14.89
N THR A 156 2.35 10.34 -16.21
CA THR A 156 1.03 10.40 -16.90
C THR A 156 0.84 9.34 -17.97
N GLY A 157 1.92 8.71 -18.45
CA GLY A 157 1.93 7.69 -19.50
C GLY A 157 1.81 6.25 -19.00
N PHE A 158 1.11 6.03 -17.89
CA PHE A 158 0.89 4.69 -17.32
C PHE A 158 -0.32 3.99 -17.94
N GLN A 159 -0.54 2.71 -17.63
CA GLN A 159 -1.76 2.01 -18.04
C GLN A 159 -2.96 2.67 -17.38
N SER A 160 -3.58 3.60 -18.10
CA SER A 160 -4.93 4.04 -17.86
C SER A 160 -5.83 3.09 -18.63
N SER A 161 -6.66 2.29 -17.94
CA SER A 161 -7.82 1.72 -18.64
C SER A 161 -8.62 2.93 -19.14
N PRO A 162 -8.80 3.11 -20.47
CA PRO A 162 -9.54 4.25 -21.00
C PRO A 162 -10.94 4.30 -20.42
N VAL A 163 -11.53 3.13 -20.19
CA VAL A 163 -12.87 2.95 -19.60
C VAL A 163 -12.89 3.44 -18.15
N PHE A 164 -11.93 3.01 -17.31
CA PHE A 164 -11.87 3.41 -15.91
C PHE A 164 -11.69 4.92 -15.77
N PHE A 165 -10.77 5.52 -16.54
CA PHE A 165 -10.51 6.95 -16.45
C PHE A 165 -11.59 7.81 -17.13
N ASP A 166 -12.29 7.32 -18.15
CA ASP A 166 -13.40 8.06 -18.76
C ASP A 166 -14.63 8.08 -17.85
N GLU A 167 -14.92 6.99 -17.13
CA GLU A 167 -15.98 6.97 -16.11
C GLU A 167 -15.65 7.87 -14.91
N VAL A 168 -14.43 7.75 -14.39
CA VAL A 168 -13.84 8.65 -13.38
C VAL A 168 -13.97 10.11 -13.86
N ARG A 169 -13.47 10.44 -15.05
CA ARG A 169 -13.51 11.80 -15.61
C ARG A 169 -14.94 12.32 -15.80
N HIS A 170 -15.90 11.46 -16.11
CA HIS A 170 -17.31 11.84 -16.25
C HIS A 170 -17.95 12.20 -14.90
N PHE A 171 -17.70 11.39 -13.86
CA PHE A 171 -18.17 11.67 -12.50
C PHE A 171 -17.55 12.95 -11.90
N TYR A 172 -16.26 13.19 -12.15
CA TYR A 172 -15.51 14.29 -11.51
C TYR A 172 -15.68 15.69 -12.11
N ARG A 173 -16.37 15.84 -13.25
CA ARG A 173 -16.68 17.18 -13.78
C ARG A 173 -17.76 17.94 -13.00
N ARG A 174 -18.51 17.26 -12.11
CA ARG A 174 -19.71 17.84 -11.49
C ARG A 174 -19.55 18.28 -10.03
N ASN A 175 -18.72 17.61 -9.23
CA ASN A 175 -18.54 17.92 -7.80
C ASN A 175 -17.09 17.66 -7.40
N TRP A 176 -16.28 18.70 -7.22
CA TRP A 176 -14.85 18.58 -6.86
C TRP A 176 -14.63 18.87 -5.37
N PRO A 177 -14.64 17.85 -4.47
CA PRO A 177 -13.92 17.94 -3.22
C PRO A 177 -12.42 17.71 -3.47
N ALA A 178 -11.58 18.34 -2.65
CA ALA A 178 -10.14 18.15 -2.69
C ALA A 178 -9.79 16.68 -2.35
N GLY A 179 -9.43 15.88 -3.35
CA GLY A 179 -9.06 14.47 -3.14
C GLY A 179 -9.19 13.54 -4.36
N SER A 180 -9.78 13.99 -5.47
CA SER A 180 -10.07 13.14 -6.64
C SER A 180 -8.83 12.54 -7.32
N VAL A 181 -8.95 11.28 -7.78
CA VAL A 181 -7.94 10.53 -8.54
C VAL A 181 -7.46 11.36 -9.73
N ALA A 182 -6.25 11.89 -9.64
CA ALA A 182 -5.65 12.67 -10.72
C ALA A 182 -5.09 11.70 -11.79
N PRO A 183 -5.15 12.03 -13.10
CA PRO A 183 -4.53 11.24 -14.16
C PRO A 183 -3.00 11.42 -14.18
N ARG A 184 -2.40 11.53 -12.99
CA ARG A 184 -0.99 11.74 -12.74
C ARG A 184 -0.65 11.15 -11.38
N THR A 185 0.48 10.47 -11.30
CA THR A 185 0.99 9.91 -10.06
C THR A 185 2.49 10.15 -9.91
N SER A 186 3.05 9.83 -8.75
CA SER A 186 4.50 9.82 -8.51
C SER A 186 5.02 8.42 -8.14
N ALA A 187 4.13 7.42 -8.08
CA ALA A 187 4.47 6.03 -7.84
C ALA A 187 3.63 5.08 -8.70
N VAL A 188 4.30 4.16 -9.40
CA VAL A 188 3.62 3.12 -10.18
C VAL A 188 4.20 1.75 -9.87
N CYS A 189 3.37 0.72 -9.99
CA CYS A 189 3.78 -0.67 -9.89
C CYS A 189 3.91 -1.31 -11.28
N VAL A 190 4.96 -2.09 -11.50
CA VAL A 190 5.17 -2.84 -12.75
C VAL A 190 5.40 -4.31 -12.40
N PRO A 191 4.63 -5.26 -12.96
CA PRO A 191 4.87 -6.68 -12.74
C PRO A 191 6.31 -7.08 -13.11
N LEU A 192 7.01 -7.79 -12.21
CA LEU A 192 8.42 -8.13 -12.44
C LEU A 192 8.62 -9.03 -13.66
N ASN A 193 7.64 -9.89 -13.97
CA ASN A 193 7.66 -10.74 -15.15
C ASN A 193 7.61 -9.92 -16.46
N VAL A 194 6.85 -8.83 -16.49
CA VAL A 194 6.80 -7.88 -17.63
C VAL A 194 8.10 -7.11 -17.75
N ALA A 195 8.66 -6.61 -16.64
CA ALA A 195 9.95 -5.96 -16.64
C ALA A 195 11.07 -6.91 -17.11
N LYS A 196 11.00 -8.20 -16.74
CA LYS A 196 11.91 -9.24 -17.22
C LYS A 196 11.80 -9.47 -18.72
N ALA A 197 10.57 -9.61 -19.22
CA ALA A 197 10.30 -9.91 -20.63
C ALA A 197 10.70 -8.76 -21.56
N THR A 198 10.47 -7.52 -21.14
CA THR A 198 10.80 -6.33 -21.92
C THR A 198 12.27 -5.93 -21.79
N GLY A 199 12.92 -6.23 -20.66
CA GLY A 199 14.30 -5.84 -20.37
C GLY A 199 14.48 -4.34 -20.12
N TYR A 200 13.40 -3.55 -20.12
CA TYR A 200 13.48 -2.11 -19.86
C TYR A 200 13.90 -1.82 -18.42
N LYS A 201 14.65 -0.74 -18.25
CA LYS A 201 15.14 -0.24 -16.95
C LYS A 201 14.97 1.27 -16.82
N ASP A 202 14.04 1.81 -17.58
CA ASP A 202 13.78 3.24 -17.71
C ASP A 202 12.28 3.51 -17.71
N THR A 203 11.91 4.76 -17.94
CA THR A 203 10.53 5.25 -17.97
C THR A 203 9.66 4.58 -19.06
N LEU A 204 10.22 3.78 -19.99
CA LEU A 204 9.40 2.96 -20.90
C LEU A 204 8.58 1.91 -20.15
N LEU A 205 9.02 1.50 -18.96
CA LEU A 205 8.25 0.60 -18.08
C LEU A 205 6.89 1.20 -17.68
N TYR A 206 6.72 2.52 -17.74
CA TYR A 206 5.45 3.17 -17.39
C TYR A 206 4.29 2.66 -18.23
N ARG A 207 4.52 2.28 -19.49
CA ARG A 207 3.49 1.72 -20.39
C ARG A 207 2.84 0.43 -19.87
N TYR A 208 3.49 -0.23 -18.92
CA TYR A 208 3.03 -1.47 -18.29
C TYR A 208 2.68 -1.29 -16.81
N ALA A 209 2.64 -0.03 -16.35
CA ALA A 209 2.55 0.27 -14.95
C ALA A 209 1.14 0.68 -14.53
N THR A 210 0.78 0.38 -13.29
CA THR A 210 -0.47 0.79 -12.64
C THR A 210 -0.13 1.70 -11.47
N PRO A 211 -0.82 2.84 -11.25
CA PRO A 211 -0.59 3.68 -10.06
C PRO A 211 -0.64 2.87 -8.77
N LEU A 212 0.25 3.18 -7.81
CA LEU A 212 0.29 2.46 -6.53
C LEU A 212 -1.05 2.54 -5.78
N SER A 213 -1.72 3.69 -5.84
CA SER A 213 -3.06 3.89 -5.25
C SER A 213 -4.07 2.85 -5.74
N VAL A 214 -4.13 2.65 -7.07
CA VAL A 214 -5.01 1.68 -7.73
C VAL A 214 -4.59 0.24 -7.41
N MET A 215 -3.29 -0.05 -7.33
CA MET A 215 -2.83 -1.38 -6.91
C MET A 215 -3.26 -1.71 -5.49
N LEU A 216 -3.14 -0.76 -4.55
CA LEU A 216 -3.58 -0.94 -3.18
C LEU A 216 -5.09 -1.17 -3.11
N SER A 217 -5.89 -0.21 -3.58
CA SER A 217 -7.35 -0.23 -3.39
C SER A 217 -8.09 -1.27 -4.24
N CYS A 218 -7.73 -1.39 -5.51
CA CYS A 218 -8.48 -2.19 -6.48
C CYS A 218 -7.89 -3.58 -6.72
N ARG A 219 -6.68 -3.88 -6.23
CA ARG A 219 -6.04 -5.19 -6.42
C ARG A 219 -5.68 -5.84 -5.10
N PHE A 220 -4.66 -5.34 -4.40
CA PHE A 220 -4.13 -5.98 -3.20
C PHE A 220 -5.20 -6.08 -2.10
N PHE A 221 -5.93 -5.00 -1.81
CA PHE A 221 -6.98 -5.00 -0.79
C PHE A 221 -8.23 -5.81 -1.19
N GLN A 222 -8.31 -6.23 -2.45
CA GLN A 222 -9.35 -7.12 -2.96
C GLN A 222 -8.88 -8.58 -3.03
N GLY A 223 -7.70 -8.90 -2.48
CA GLY A 223 -7.12 -10.24 -2.52
C GLY A 223 -6.48 -10.60 -3.87
N LEU A 224 -6.32 -9.65 -4.79
CA LEU A 224 -5.74 -9.87 -6.11
C LEU A 224 -4.24 -9.59 -6.12
N ASP A 225 -3.52 -10.25 -7.03
CA ASP A 225 -2.07 -10.08 -7.22
C ASP A 225 -1.22 -10.37 -5.95
N LEU A 226 -1.75 -11.19 -5.04
CA LEU A 226 -1.08 -11.65 -3.82
C LEU A 226 -0.47 -13.04 -3.99
N GLU A 227 0.59 -13.33 -3.23
CA GLU A 227 1.11 -14.67 -2.99
C GLU A 227 0.37 -15.34 -1.83
N PHE A 228 -0.04 -16.60 -2.01
CA PHE A 228 -0.78 -17.38 -1.00
C PHE A 228 0.04 -18.56 -0.45
N GLY A 229 1.23 -18.79 -1.00
CA GLY A 229 2.08 -19.90 -0.58
C GLY A 229 2.64 -19.67 0.83
N SER A 230 2.69 -20.73 1.64
CA SER A 230 3.17 -20.66 3.03
C SER A 230 4.59 -20.09 3.15
N GLU A 231 5.50 -20.44 2.23
CA GLU A 231 6.85 -19.87 2.21
C GLU A 231 6.82 -18.34 2.00
N ALA A 232 6.00 -17.87 1.06
CA ALA A 232 5.87 -16.45 0.76
C ALA A 232 5.28 -15.68 1.94
N LEU A 233 4.22 -16.21 2.56
CA LEU A 233 3.63 -15.63 3.77
C LEU A 233 4.63 -15.56 4.92
N GLN A 234 5.38 -16.64 5.18
CA GLN A 234 6.40 -16.64 6.23
C GLN A 234 7.56 -15.67 5.97
N VAL A 235 7.96 -15.48 4.71
CA VAL A 235 8.97 -14.46 4.35
C VAL A 235 8.42 -13.06 4.56
N ALA A 236 7.20 -12.79 4.08
CA ALA A 236 6.53 -11.50 4.22
C ALA A 236 6.30 -11.12 5.69
N ALA A 237 5.99 -12.10 6.53
CA ALA A 237 5.80 -11.97 7.98
C ALA A 237 7.11 -11.88 8.78
N GLY A 238 8.26 -12.16 8.17
CA GLY A 238 9.55 -12.12 8.88
C GLY A 238 9.92 -13.40 9.66
N PHE A 239 9.23 -14.51 9.43
CA PHE A 239 9.51 -15.79 10.09
C PHE A 239 10.47 -16.69 9.30
N LEU A 240 10.61 -16.49 7.98
CA LEU A 240 11.48 -17.30 7.13
C LEU A 240 12.61 -16.48 6.49
N GLU A 241 13.81 -16.57 7.07
CA GLU A 241 14.99 -15.79 6.65
C GLU A 241 15.76 -16.41 5.47
N LYS A 242 15.45 -17.66 5.09
CA LYS A 242 16.19 -18.46 4.09
C LYS A 242 16.38 -17.73 2.76
N PHE A 243 15.45 -16.86 2.39
CA PHE A 243 15.46 -16.11 1.13
C PHE A 243 15.84 -14.64 1.31
N GLY A 244 16.19 -14.22 2.52
CA GLY A 244 16.23 -12.82 2.93
C GLY A 244 14.85 -12.32 3.38
N LEU A 245 14.82 -11.12 3.94
CA LEU A 245 13.60 -10.51 4.48
C LEU A 245 13.29 -9.16 3.80
N PRO A 246 12.00 -8.77 3.71
CA PRO A 246 11.61 -7.43 3.27
C PRO A 246 12.11 -6.35 4.23
N SER A 247 12.51 -5.18 3.72
CA SER A 247 12.95 -4.07 4.59
C SER A 247 11.79 -3.47 5.41
N TYR A 248 10.61 -3.47 4.82
CA TYR A 248 9.38 -2.95 5.40
C TYR A 248 8.24 -3.95 5.27
N ILE A 249 7.33 -3.92 6.23
CA ILE A 249 6.05 -4.64 6.17
C ILE A 249 4.92 -3.64 6.34
N LEU A 250 3.94 -3.67 5.45
CA LEU A 250 2.64 -3.05 5.63
C LEU A 250 1.61 -4.15 5.89
N GLU A 251 1.16 -4.26 7.13
CA GLU A 251 0.08 -5.17 7.53
C GLU A 251 -1.25 -4.47 7.31
N VAL A 252 -2.17 -5.13 6.61
CA VAL A 252 -3.49 -4.61 6.24
C VAL A 252 -4.54 -5.63 6.65
N GLU A 253 -5.42 -5.23 7.54
CA GLU A 253 -6.56 -5.99 8.02
C GLU A 253 -7.84 -5.36 7.47
N ILE A 254 -8.64 -6.15 6.78
CA ILE A 254 -9.90 -5.74 6.17
C ILE A 254 -10.99 -6.62 6.76
N SER A 255 -12.02 -6.03 7.35
CA SER A 255 -13.11 -6.79 7.97
C SER A 255 -14.46 -6.27 7.49
N GLU A 256 -15.27 -7.16 6.91
CA GLU A 256 -16.67 -6.86 6.61
C GLU A 256 -17.47 -6.63 7.89
N ALA A 257 -18.51 -5.79 7.81
CA ALA A 257 -19.37 -5.49 8.95
C ALA A 257 -20.05 -6.77 9.46
N GLY A 258 -19.84 -7.08 10.74
CA GLY A 258 -20.32 -8.30 11.37
C GLY A 258 -19.36 -9.48 11.27
N ALA A 259 -18.21 -9.35 10.60
CA ALA A 259 -17.13 -10.31 10.73
C ALA A 259 -16.49 -10.16 12.12
N GLU A 260 -16.39 -11.27 12.85
CA GLU A 260 -15.58 -11.33 14.07
C GLU A 260 -14.11 -11.42 13.67
N PRO A 261 -13.22 -10.57 14.19
CA PRO A 261 -11.79 -10.74 13.96
C PRO A 261 -11.38 -12.11 14.50
N THR A 262 -10.91 -13.00 13.64
CA THR A 262 -10.23 -14.22 14.11
C THR A 262 -9.09 -13.80 15.03
N LYS A 263 -8.95 -14.47 16.17
CA LYS A 263 -7.94 -14.20 17.21
C LYS A 263 -6.64 -13.65 16.62
N LYS A 264 -6.22 -12.46 17.07
CA LYS A 264 -4.92 -11.84 16.76
C LYS A 264 -3.80 -12.86 16.90
N THR A 265 -3.40 -13.47 15.79
CA THR A 265 -2.08 -14.07 15.64
C THR A 265 -1.12 -12.93 15.37
N ASP A 266 0.05 -12.94 16.00
CA ASP A 266 1.12 -12.00 15.65
C ASP A 266 1.57 -12.28 14.21
N TYR A 267 0.90 -11.66 13.23
CA TYR A 267 1.17 -11.87 11.80
C TYR A 267 2.55 -11.38 11.38
N VAL A 268 3.18 -10.52 12.19
CA VAL A 268 4.51 -9.98 11.95
C VAL A 268 5.44 -10.40 13.08
N ASN A 269 6.61 -10.91 12.71
CA ASN A 269 7.65 -11.31 13.64
C ASN A 269 8.22 -10.10 14.41
N ARG A 270 7.68 -9.85 15.61
CA ARG A 270 8.06 -8.74 16.50
C ARG A 270 9.48 -8.79 17.03
N GLN A 271 10.16 -9.94 16.92
CA GLN A 271 11.59 -10.03 17.27
C GLN A 271 12.48 -9.40 16.19
N ARG A 272 11.96 -9.24 14.98
CA ARG A 272 12.69 -8.76 13.80
C ARG A 272 12.17 -7.42 13.29
N TYR A 273 10.91 -7.10 13.58
CA TYR A 273 10.25 -5.93 13.04
C TYR A 273 9.72 -5.04 14.15
N GLU A 274 10.10 -3.77 14.07
CA GLU A 274 9.65 -2.73 14.97
C GLU A 274 8.52 -1.92 14.30
N PRO A 275 7.44 -1.59 15.02
CA PRO A 275 6.44 -0.66 14.53
C PRO A 275 7.11 0.65 14.10
N MET A 276 6.76 1.14 12.92
CA MET A 276 7.16 2.48 12.53
C MET A 276 6.38 3.49 13.37
N ASP A 277 7.05 4.55 13.81
CA ASP A 277 6.47 5.75 14.45
C ASP A 277 5.93 6.77 13.44
#